data_AF-A0A2V8XEG6-F1
#
_entry.id   AF-A0A2V8XEG6-F1
#
_cell.length_a   1.000
_cell.length_b   1.000
_cell.length_c   1.000
_cell.angle_alpha   90.00
_cell.angle_beta   90.00
_cell.angle_gamma   90.00
#
_symmetry.space_group_name_H-M   'P 1'
#
loop_
_entity.id
_entity.type
_entity.pdbx_description
1 polymer ?
#
loop_
_entity_poly.entity_id
_entity_poly.type
_entity_poly.pdbx_seq_one_letter_code
_entity_poly.pdbx_strand_id
1 'polypeptide(L)'
;LTMLLGIKAAKAGDKSGALRWTFITAAAGIIFALLHIREWMALIGEGMTLFQNPWGTGLFGSAFFSITGLHLTHVTAGVIALIVVGIRYQRGRYKADDLEILGLYWHFVDIVWMFVVPLVYLLNLTH
;
A
#
# COMPACT_ATOMS: atom_id res chain seq x y z
N LEU A 1 -9.28 -2.36 7.61
CA LEU A 1 -10.32 -2.03 8.62
C LEU A 1 -10.84 -0.59 8.51
N THR A 2 -9.97 0.42 8.50
CA THR A 2 -10.35 1.86 8.40
C THR A 2 -11.17 2.16 7.14
N MET A 3 -10.82 1.57 6.00
CA MET A 3 -11.57 1.77 4.76
C MET A 3 -13.00 1.17 4.82
N LEU A 4 -13.18 0.06 5.52
CA LEU A 4 -14.50 -0.56 5.72
C LEU A 4 -15.41 0.33 6.57
N LEU A 5 -14.86 1.04 7.56
CA LEU A 5 -15.59 2.06 8.33
C LEU A 5 -15.98 3.24 7.44
N GLY A 6 -15.11 3.64 6.51
CA GLY A 6 -15.42 4.66 5.50
C GLY A 6 -16.58 4.27 4.58
N ILE A 7 -16.60 3.02 4.09
CA ILE A 7 -17.70 2.50 3.26
C ILE A 7 -19.00 2.44 4.05
N LYS A 8 -18.97 1.97 5.31
CA LYS A 8 -20.16 1.95 6.17
C LYS A 8 -20.73 3.35 6.40
N ALA A 9 -19.87 4.33 6.66
CA ALA A 9 -20.29 5.73 6.79
C ALA A 9 -20.87 6.27 5.47
N ALA A 10 -20.26 5.93 4.32
CA ALA A 10 -20.76 6.32 3.00
C ALA A 10 -22.14 5.71 2.68
N LYS A 11 -22.36 4.43 3.04
CA LYS A 11 -23.66 3.76 2.89
C LYS A 11 -24.72 4.30 3.86
N ALA A 12 -24.32 4.79 5.03
CA ALA A 12 -25.19 5.48 5.99
C ALA A 12 -25.51 6.94 5.60
N GLY A 13 -24.96 7.46 4.50
CA GLY A 13 -25.14 8.84 4.05
C GLY A 13 -24.26 9.87 4.79
N ASP A 14 -23.40 9.43 5.72
CA ASP A 14 -22.46 10.29 6.42
C ASP A 14 -21.22 10.57 5.55
N LYS A 15 -21.32 11.65 4.77
CA LYS A 15 -20.23 12.08 3.88
C LYS A 15 -18.97 12.50 4.62
N SER A 16 -19.10 13.05 5.83
CA SER A 16 -17.97 13.55 6.62
C SER A 16 -17.20 12.38 7.23
N GLY A 17 -17.92 11.42 7.81
CA GLY A 17 -17.35 10.18 8.32
C GLY A 17 -16.64 9.39 7.23
N ALA A 18 -17.27 9.21 6.06
CA ALA A 18 -16.66 8.52 4.93
C ALA A 18 -15.31 9.13 4.53
N LEU A 19 -15.28 10.46 4.38
CA LEU A 19 -14.07 11.19 3.98
C LEU A 19 -12.97 11.07 5.04
N ARG A 20 -13.29 11.23 6.32
CA ARG A 20 -12.33 11.10 7.42
C ARG A 20 -11.65 9.74 7.42
N TRP A 21 -12.41 8.65 7.30
CA TRP A 21 -11.87 7.29 7.28
C TRP A 21 -11.06 6.98 6.02
N THR A 22 -11.48 7.49 4.86
CA THR A 22 -10.72 7.38 3.61
C THR A 22 -9.38 8.11 3.70
N PHE A 23 -9.35 9.33 4.25
CA PHE A 23 -8.10 10.07 4.45
C PHE A 23 -7.17 9.42 5.48
N ILE A 24 -7.71 8.88 6.57
CA ILE A 24 -6.91 8.10 7.54
C ILE A 24 -6.26 6.90 6.85
N THR A 25 -6.99 6.21 5.98
CA THR A 25 -6.47 5.08 5.20
C THR A 25 -5.36 5.53 4.24
N ALA A 26 -5.57 6.64 3.52
CA ALA A 26 -4.56 7.19 2.64
C ALA A 26 -3.28 7.60 3.40
N ALA A 27 -3.42 8.24 4.55
CA ALA A 27 -2.30 8.64 5.40
C ALA A 27 -1.49 7.42 5.90
N ALA A 28 -2.18 6.36 6.33
CA ALA A 28 -1.52 5.11 6.70
C ALA A 28 -0.73 4.50 5.53
N GLY A 29 -1.28 4.53 4.32
CA GLY A 29 -0.59 4.11 3.09
C GLY A 29 0.65 4.94 2.77
N ILE A 30 0.60 6.26 2.97
CA ILE A 30 1.75 7.16 2.78
C ILE A 30 2.86 6.83 3.79
N ILE A 31 2.50 6.69 5.07
CA ILE A 31 3.46 6.34 6.12
C ILE A 31 4.13 5.00 5.79
N PHE A 32 3.35 4.00 5.39
CA PHE A 32 3.86 2.71 4.96
C PHE A 32 4.85 2.85 3.79
N ALA A 33 4.48 3.59 2.73
CA ALA A 33 5.35 3.80 1.57
C ALA A 33 6.67 4.50 1.96
N LEU A 34 6.62 5.50 2.84
CA LEU A 34 7.81 6.22 3.31
C LEU A 34 8.73 5.33 4.13
N LEU A 35 8.18 4.53 5.06
CA LEU A 35 8.97 3.56 5.83
C LEU A 35 9.63 2.55 4.90
N HIS A 36 8.92 2.10 3.87
CA HIS A 36 9.46 1.15 2.89
C HIS A 36 10.60 1.75 2.04
N ILE A 37 10.45 3.00 1.60
CA ILE A 37 11.51 3.71 0.86
C ILE A 37 12.73 3.92 1.76
N ARG A 38 12.54 4.20 3.05
CA ARG A 38 13.65 4.31 4.01
C ARG A 38 14.40 2.99 4.17
N GLU A 39 13.68 1.88 4.26
CA GLU A 39 14.28 0.54 4.32
C GLU A 39 15.09 0.25 3.05
N TRP A 40 14.52 0.53 1.87
CA TRP A 40 15.23 0.41 0.59
C TRP A 40 16.53 1.21 0.56
N MET A 41 16.50 2.47 1.00
CA MET A 41 17.71 3.31 1.02
C MET A 41 18.78 2.76 1.99
N ALA A 42 18.36 2.20 3.13
CA ALA A 42 19.29 1.56 4.06
C ALA A 42 19.95 0.32 3.43
N LEU A 43 19.15 -0.57 2.83
CA LEU A 43 19.64 -1.78 2.13
C LEU A 43 20.60 -1.44 0.98
N ILE A 44 20.27 -0.41 0.19
CA ILE A 44 21.14 0.08 -0.89
C ILE A 44 22.45 0.66 -0.32
N GLY A 45 22.37 1.38 0.80
CA GLY A 45 23.55 1.89 1.52
C GLY A 45 24.46 0.79 2.05
N GLU A 46 23.90 -0.35 2.43
CA GLU A 46 24.65 -1.56 2.82
C GLU A 46 25.20 -2.34 1.62
N GLY A 47 24.89 -1.95 0.39
CA GLY A 47 25.41 -2.53 -0.85
C GLY A 47 24.46 -3.51 -1.55
N MET A 48 23.25 -3.73 -1.02
CA MET A 48 22.22 -4.53 -1.66
C MET A 48 21.49 -3.70 -2.72
N THR A 49 21.74 -4.03 -4.00
CA THR A 49 21.12 -3.41 -5.16
C THR A 49 20.37 -4.45 -6.00
N LEU A 50 19.80 -4.01 -7.12
CA LEU A 50 19.08 -4.90 -8.05
C LEU A 50 19.94 -6.04 -8.59
N PHE A 51 21.26 -5.82 -8.73
CA PHE A 51 22.18 -6.77 -9.36
C PHE A 51 23.29 -7.24 -8.42
N GLN A 52 23.42 -6.62 -7.25
CA GLN A 52 24.46 -6.95 -6.28
C GLN A 52 23.82 -7.18 -4.92
N ASN A 53 24.21 -8.26 -4.26
CA ASN A 53 23.77 -8.55 -2.91
C ASN A 53 25.00 -8.99 -2.09
N PRO A 54 25.43 -8.23 -1.07
CA PRO A 54 26.56 -8.60 -0.24
C PRO A 54 26.32 -9.90 0.55
N TRP A 55 25.07 -10.19 0.91
CA TRP A 55 24.69 -11.28 1.82
C TRP A 55 24.10 -12.51 1.14
N GLY A 56 24.15 -12.58 -0.19
CA GLY A 56 23.59 -13.70 -0.93
C GLY A 56 23.73 -13.56 -2.44
N THR A 57 22.83 -14.21 -3.18
CA THR A 57 22.85 -14.14 -4.65
C THR A 57 22.29 -12.80 -5.14
N GLY A 58 22.85 -12.26 -6.23
CA GLY A 58 22.28 -11.09 -6.91
C GLY A 58 20.85 -11.33 -7.40
N LEU A 59 20.47 -12.59 -7.65
CA LEU A 59 19.11 -12.97 -8.02
C LEU A 59 18.10 -12.65 -6.90
N PHE A 60 18.47 -12.89 -5.64
CA PHE A 60 17.62 -12.51 -4.50
C PHE A 60 17.38 -11.01 -4.46
N GLY A 61 18.44 -10.20 -4.64
CA GLY A 61 18.33 -8.74 -4.74
C GLY A 61 17.38 -8.31 -5.86
N SER A 62 17.54 -8.87 -7.06
CA SER A 62 16.66 -8.56 -8.20
C SER A 62 15.20 -8.92 -7.94
N ALA A 63 14.92 -10.09 -7.33
CA ALA A 63 13.57 -10.55 -7.06
C ALA A 63 12.92 -9.71 -5.95
N PHE A 64 13.67 -9.43 -4.89
CA PHE A 64 13.23 -8.58 -3.78
C PHE A 64 12.81 -7.20 -4.26
N PHE A 65 13.69 -6.46 -4.94
CA PHE A 65 13.39 -5.11 -5.42
C PHE A 65 12.30 -5.09 -6.50
N SER A 66 12.21 -6.14 -7.33
CA SER A 66 11.15 -6.23 -8.35
C SER A 66 9.77 -6.44 -7.72
N ILE A 67 9.63 -7.40 -6.81
CA ILE A 67 8.35 -7.70 -6.16
C ILE A 67 7.91 -6.54 -5.26
N THR A 68 8.81 -6.05 -4.40
CA THR A 68 8.50 -4.95 -3.48
C THR A 68 8.32 -3.63 -4.21
N GLY A 69 9.03 -3.39 -5.32
CA GLY A 69 8.88 -2.21 -6.16
C GLY A 69 7.55 -2.19 -6.92
N LEU A 70 7.14 -3.32 -7.48
CA LEU A 70 5.81 -3.48 -8.08
C LEU A 70 4.73 -3.21 -7.04
N HIS A 71 4.87 -3.77 -5.84
CA HIS A 71 3.94 -3.57 -4.74
C HIS A 71 3.85 -2.10 -4.31
N LEU A 72 5.00 -1.44 -4.10
CA LEU A 72 5.06 -0.03 -3.73
C LEU A 72 4.39 0.86 -4.78
N THR A 73 4.52 0.52 -6.06
CA THR A 73 3.82 1.20 -7.16
C THR A 73 2.30 1.08 -7.02
N HIS A 74 1.78 -0.11 -6.71
CA HIS A 74 0.36 -0.33 -6.47
C HIS A 74 -0.16 0.42 -5.23
N VAL A 75 0.58 0.40 -4.12
CA VAL A 75 0.23 1.17 -2.92
C VAL A 75 0.14 2.66 -3.25
N THR A 76 1.13 3.20 -3.96
CA THR A 76 1.17 4.61 -4.35
C THR A 76 -0.02 4.98 -5.25
N ALA A 77 -0.33 4.16 -6.26
CA ALA A 77 -1.51 4.34 -7.11
C ALA A 77 -2.82 4.29 -6.29
N GLY A 78 -2.91 3.36 -5.33
CA GLY A 78 -4.05 3.24 -4.41
C GLY A 78 -4.24 4.47 -3.53
N VAL A 79 -3.16 5.03 -2.97
CA VAL A 79 -3.22 6.24 -2.14
C VAL A 79 -3.75 7.41 -2.97
N ILE A 80 -3.24 7.58 -4.19
CA ILE A 80 -3.70 8.63 -5.11
C ILE A 80 -5.19 8.45 -5.41
N ALA A 81 -5.62 7.23 -5.71
CA ALA A 81 -7.02 6.92 -5.96
C ALA A 81 -7.92 7.21 -4.75
N LEU A 82 -7.50 6.82 -3.52
CA LEU A 82 -8.22 7.12 -2.27
C LEU A 82 -8.40 8.62 -2.05
N ILE A 83 -7.37 9.42 -2.28
CA ILE A 83 -7.44 10.88 -2.13
C ILE A 83 -8.39 11.48 -3.18
N VAL A 84 -8.24 11.10 -4.46
CA VAL A 84 -9.05 11.65 -5.56
C VAL A 84 -10.53 11.29 -5.41
N VAL A 85 -10.82 10.02 -5.15
CA VAL A 85 -12.20 9.52 -4.99
C VAL A 85 -12.82 10.07 -3.71
N GLY A 86 -12.07 10.13 -2.60
CA GLY A 86 -12.53 10.73 -1.34
C GLY A 86 -12.98 12.19 -1.52
N ILE A 87 -12.13 13.03 -2.13
CA ILE A 87 -12.45 14.44 -2.40
C ILE A 87 -13.68 14.57 -3.32
N ARG A 88 -13.80 13.67 -4.30
CA ARG A 88 -14.81 13.80 -5.35
C ARG A 88 -16.16 13.17 -4.95
N TYR A 89 -16.16 12.23 -4.01
CA TYR A 89 -17.33 11.78 -3.27
C TYR A 89 -17.93 12.92 -2.43
N GLN A 90 -17.10 13.71 -1.73
CA GLN A 90 -17.57 14.90 -1.00
C GLN A 90 -18.29 15.90 -1.92
N ARG A 91 -17.76 16.09 -3.13
CA ARG A 91 -18.35 16.94 -4.18
C ARG A 91 -19.61 16.35 -4.83
N GLY A 92 -20.08 15.19 -4.39
CA GLY A 92 -21.31 14.55 -4.87
C GLY A 92 -21.22 13.94 -6.26
N ARG A 93 -20.01 13.77 -6.82
CA ARG A 93 -19.81 13.21 -8.17
C ARG A 93 -19.64 11.69 -8.20
N TYR A 94 -19.42 11.05 -7.05
CA TYR A 94 -19.28 9.60 -6.90
C TYR A 94 -20.26 9.06 -5.87
N LYS A 95 -20.64 7.79 -6.02
CA LYS A 95 -21.57 7.06 -5.15
C LYS A 95 -20.80 6.24 -4.11
N ALA A 96 -21.53 5.69 -3.13
CA ALA A 96 -20.96 4.81 -2.12
C ALA A 96 -20.34 3.54 -2.75
N ASP A 97 -20.90 3.05 -3.85
CA ASP A 97 -20.40 1.88 -4.58
C ASP A 97 -18.99 2.10 -5.15
N ASP A 98 -18.67 3.32 -5.59
CA ASP A 98 -17.33 3.66 -6.09
C ASP A 98 -16.29 3.59 -4.96
N LEU A 99 -16.67 4.01 -3.74
CA LEU A 99 -15.84 3.86 -2.54
C LEU A 99 -15.68 2.40 -2.14
N GLU A 100 -16.69 1.56 -2.35
CA GLU A 100 -16.63 0.13 -2.05
C GLU A 100 -15.66 -0.60 -2.99
N ILE A 101 -15.74 -0.35 -4.29
CA ILE A 101 -14.79 -0.88 -5.28
C ILE A 101 -13.36 -0.47 -4.93
N LEU A 102 -13.16 0.80 -4.56
CA LEU A 102 -11.85 1.28 -4.16
C LEU A 102 -11.36 0.66 -2.85
N GLY A 103 -12.26 0.41 -1.91
CA GLY A 103 -11.91 -0.29 -0.68
C GLY A 103 -11.55 -1.74 -0.91
N LEU A 104 -12.21 -2.42 -1.85
CA LEU A 104 -11.82 -3.77 -2.29
C LEU A 104 -10.43 -3.78 -2.93
N TYR A 105 -10.13 -2.79 -3.79
CA TYR A 105 -8.78 -2.61 -4.35
C TYR A 105 -7.73 -2.43 -3.24
N TRP A 106 -8.00 -1.55 -2.26
CA TRP A 106 -7.07 -1.33 -1.15
C TRP A 106 -6.87 -2.58 -0.31
N HIS A 107 -7.93 -3.35 -0.05
CA HIS A 107 -7.82 -4.62 0.66
C HIS A 107 -7.05 -5.68 -0.11
N PHE A 108 -7.20 -5.74 -1.43
CA PHE A 108 -6.40 -6.63 -2.26
C PHE A 108 -4.91 -6.33 -2.12
N VAL A 109 -4.52 -5.04 -2.18
CA VAL A 109 -3.12 -4.62 -1.99
C VAL A 109 -2.61 -5.03 -0.60
N ASP A 110 -3.38 -4.80 0.45
CA ASP A 110 -3.03 -5.17 1.84
C ASP A 110 -2.83 -6.69 2.01
N ILE A 111 -3.70 -7.50 1.41
CA ILE A 111 -3.59 -8.97 1.43
C ILE A 111 -2.32 -9.45 0.71
N VAL A 112 -2.01 -8.89 -0.47
CA VAL A 112 -0.78 -9.24 -1.18
C VAL A 112 0.44 -8.95 -0.31
N TRP A 113 0.46 -7.82 0.41
CA TRP A 113 1.57 -7.48 1.29
C TRP A 113 1.75 -8.46 2.44
N MET A 114 0.65 -8.96 3.01
CA MET A 114 0.66 -9.98 4.05
C MET A 114 1.37 -11.27 3.61
N PHE A 115 1.37 -11.60 2.31
CA PHE A 115 2.13 -12.73 1.77
C PHE A 115 3.57 -12.37 1.39
N VAL A 116 3.81 -11.14 0.92
CA VAL A 116 5.16 -10.69 0.52
C VAL A 116 6.09 -10.58 1.73
N VAL A 117 5.62 -10.06 2.87
CA VAL A 117 6.47 -9.88 4.07
C VAL A 117 7.06 -11.21 4.57
N PRO A 118 6.27 -12.26 4.85
CA PRO A 118 6.81 -13.54 5.27
C PRO A 118 7.71 -14.16 4.20
N LEU A 119 7.36 -14.05 2.91
CA LEU A 119 8.19 -14.60 1.84
C LEU A 119 9.60 -13.99 1.87
N VAL A 120 9.69 -12.66 1.95
CA VAL A 120 10.97 -11.95 2.02
C VAL A 120 11.73 -12.24 3.31
N TYR A 121 11.07 -12.12 4.47
CA TYR A 121 11.75 -12.28 5.76
C TYR A 121 12.11 -13.74 6.07
N LEU A 122 11.28 -14.72 5.69
CA LEU A 122 11.60 -16.15 5.86
C LEU A 122 12.74 -16.57 4.93
N LEU A 123 12.75 -16.10 3.68
CA LEU A 123 13.87 -16.37 2.76
C LEU A 123 15.19 -15.74 3.24
N ASN A 124 15.12 -14.59 3.93
CA ASN A 124 16.29 -13.95 4.54
C ASN A 124 16.78 -14.66 5.82
N LEU A 125 15.92 -15.41 6.52
CA LEU A 125 16.26 -16.14 7.75
C LEU A 125 16.81 -17.56 7.51
N THR A 126 16.63 -18.12 6.32
CA THR A 126 17.09 -19.48 5.98
C THR A 126 18.52 -19.56 5.42
N HIS A 127 19.29 -18.47 5.50
CA HIS A 127 20.73 -18.40 5.20
C HIS A 127 21.45 -17.64 6.31
#